data_AF-A0A4R0H7H2-F1
#
_entry.id   AF-A0A4R0H7H2-F1
#
_cell.length_a   1.000
_cell.length_b   1.000
_cell.length_c   1.000
_cell.angle_alpha   90.00
_cell.angle_beta   90.00
_cell.angle_gamma   90.00
#
_symmetry.space_group_name_H-M   'P 1'
#
loop_
_entity.id
_entity.type
_entity.pdbx_description
1 polymer ?
#
loop_
_entity_poly.entity_id
_entity_poly.type
_entity_poly.pdbx_seq_one_letter_code
_entity_poly.pdbx_strand_id
1 'polypeptide(L)'
;MEGVSSRITLRDLVLTRVRDEVARFNAAPDKQRHLDWERQADRAIEAFGRNGFFVLVDDRQVTELDEELELTADSDIRFVHLIQLVGG
;
A
#
# COMPACT_ATOMS: atom_id res chain seq x y z
N MET A 1 24.38 15.12 0.70
CA MET A 1 24.11 13.74 0.25
C MET A 1 22.86 13.83 -0.58
N GLU A 2 22.98 13.86 -1.91
CA GLU A 2 21.79 13.82 -2.79
C GLU A 2 21.15 12.44 -2.59
N GLY A 3 20.07 12.41 -1.81
CA GLY A 3 19.26 11.22 -1.64
C GLY A 3 18.67 10.84 -2.99
N VAL A 4 18.81 9.58 -3.38
CA VAL A 4 18.22 9.06 -4.62
C VAL A 4 16.71 9.20 -4.48
N SER A 5 16.10 10.17 -5.17
CA SER A 5 14.65 10.24 -5.29
C SER A 5 14.20 9.28 -6.38
N SER A 6 13.18 8.47 -6.08
CA SER A 6 12.56 7.56 -7.04
C SER A 6 11.18 8.07 -7.40
N ARG A 7 10.89 8.15 -8.71
CA ARG A 7 9.54 8.41 -9.20
C ARG A 7 8.82 7.10 -9.44
N ILE A 8 7.70 6.90 -8.76
CA ILE A 8 6.82 5.74 -8.94
C ILE A 8 5.36 6.18 -8.88
N THR A 9 4.46 5.38 -9.42
CA THR A 9 3.01 5.62 -9.22
C THR A 9 2.55 5.05 -7.87
N LEU A 10 1.42 5.54 -7.35
CA LEU A 10 0.77 4.90 -6.21
C LEU A 10 0.43 3.43 -6.50
N ARG A 11 0.02 3.12 -7.73
CA ARG A 11 -0.24 1.76 -8.18
C ARG A 11 0.97 0.86 -7.95
N ASP A 12 2.14 1.27 -8.42
CA ASP A 12 3.38 0.50 -8.26
C ASP A 12 3.78 0.34 -6.79
N LEU A 13 3.58 1.38 -5.99
CA LEU A 13 3.79 1.34 -4.55
C LEU A 13 2.91 0.28 -3.87
N VAL A 14 1.60 0.28 -4.19
CA VAL A 14 0.63 -0.69 -3.66
C VAL A 14 1.00 -2.12 -4.09
N LEU A 15 1.31 -2.33 -5.38
CA LEU A 15 1.70 -3.64 -5.91
C LEU A 15 2.94 -4.19 -5.20
N THR A 16 3.96 -3.34 -5.04
CA THR A 16 5.22 -3.71 -4.36
C THR A 16 4.95 -4.06 -2.90
N ARG A 17 4.19 -3.22 -2.19
CA ARG A 17 3.87 -3.42 -0.77
C ARG A 17 3.10 -4.71 -0.52
N VAL A 18 2.12 -5.03 -1.38
CA VAL A 18 1.31 -6.25 -1.27
C VAL A 18 2.15 -7.48 -1.54
N ARG A 19 2.99 -7.46 -2.58
CA ARG A 19 3.89 -8.56 -2.89
C ARG A 19 4.82 -8.88 -1.72
N ASP A 20 5.44 -7.85 -1.14
CA ASP A 20 6.35 -8.01 0.00
C ASP A 20 5.62 -8.54 1.24
N GLU A 21 4.43 -8.04 1.53
CA GLU A 21 3.63 -8.52 2.67
C GLU A 21 3.22 -9.98 2.50
N VAL A 22 2.73 -10.34 1.31
CA VAL A 22 2.30 -11.71 1.02
C VAL A 22 3.48 -12.66 1.03
N ALA A 23 4.64 -12.26 0.51
CA ALA A 23 5.86 -13.06 0.59
C ALA A 23 6.27 -13.30 2.06
N ARG A 24 6.29 -12.24 2.89
CA ARG A 24 6.57 -12.34 4.33
C ARG A 24 5.56 -13.25 5.04
N PHE A 25 4.27 -13.09 4.73
CA PHE A 25 3.21 -13.94 5.28
C PHE A 25 3.44 -15.40 4.89
N ASN A 26 3.64 -15.71 3.61
CA ASN A 26 3.81 -17.07 3.11
C ASN A 26 5.11 -17.75 3.60
N ALA A 27 6.13 -16.98 3.98
CA ALA A 27 7.40 -17.48 4.50
C ALA A 27 7.35 -17.83 6.00
N ALA A 28 6.31 -17.43 6.73
CA ALA A 28 6.19 -17.73 8.15
C ALA A 28 5.92 -19.24 8.38
N PRO A 29 6.64 -19.88 9.33
CA PRO A 29 6.69 -21.34 9.47
C PRO A 29 5.38 -21.97 9.95
N ASP A 30 4.49 -21.18 10.55
CA ASP A 30 3.20 -21.60 11.12
C ASP A 30 2.01 -21.38 10.17
N LYS A 31 2.24 -20.92 8.93
CA LYS A 31 1.13 -20.64 8.02
C LYS A 31 0.54 -21.88 7.38
N GLN A 32 -0.73 -22.09 7.70
CA GLN A 32 -1.57 -23.15 7.12
C GLN A 32 -2.13 -22.80 5.73
N ARG A 33 -2.06 -21.52 5.32
CA ARG A 33 -2.60 -21.05 4.04
C ARG A 33 -1.57 -20.18 3.32
N HIS A 34 -1.37 -20.43 2.03
CA HIS A 34 -0.67 -19.52 1.13
C HIS A 34 -1.63 -18.54 0.48
N LEU A 35 -1.22 -17.28 0.41
CA LEU A 35 -1.90 -16.22 -0.30
C LEU A 35 -1.24 -16.03 -1.67
N ASP A 36 -2.08 -15.91 -2.69
CA ASP A 36 -1.69 -15.47 -4.03
C ASP A 36 -1.60 -13.94 -4.01
N TRP A 37 -0.40 -13.43 -4.29
CA TRP A 37 -0.11 -11.99 -4.18
C TRP A 37 -0.79 -11.18 -5.29
N GLU A 38 -0.94 -11.72 -6.50
CA GLU A 38 -1.60 -11.04 -7.62
C GLU A 38 -3.06 -10.81 -7.27
N ARG A 39 -3.72 -11.84 -6.72
CA ARG A 39 -5.11 -11.72 -6.25
C ARG A 39 -5.27 -10.76 -5.08
N GLN A 40 -4.28 -10.65 -4.20
CA GLN A 40 -4.33 -9.65 -3.11
C GLN A 40 -4.10 -8.23 -3.66
N ALA A 41 -3.23 -8.09 -4.65
CA ALA A 41 -2.95 -6.82 -5.31
C ALA A 41 -4.19 -6.29 -6.01
N ASP A 42 -4.88 -7.12 -6.80
CA ASP A 42 -6.14 -6.75 -7.45
C ASP A 42 -7.19 -6.24 -6.45
N ARG A 43 -7.33 -6.94 -5.31
CA ARG A 43 -8.25 -6.54 -4.24
C ARG A 43 -7.84 -5.21 -3.60
N ALA A 44 -6.55 -4.96 -3.41
CA ALA A 44 -6.07 -3.70 -2.86
C ALA A 44 -6.32 -2.53 -3.82
N ILE A 45 -6.08 -2.73 -5.11
CA ILE A 45 -6.36 -1.73 -6.16
C ILE A 45 -7.86 -1.41 -6.22
N GLU A 46 -8.72 -2.43 -6.21
CA GLU A 46 -10.18 -2.23 -6.18
C GLU A 46 -10.61 -1.52 -4.90
N ALA A 47 -10.09 -1.93 -3.74
CA ALA A 47 -10.43 -1.35 -2.46
C ALA A 47 -10.02 0.13 -2.40
N PHE A 48 -8.85 0.51 -2.91
CA PHE A 48 -8.45 1.92 -2.97
C PHE A 48 -9.46 2.76 -3.76
N GLY A 49 -9.83 2.33 -4.97
CA GLY A 49 -10.81 3.03 -5.81
C GLY A 49 -12.22 3.09 -5.19
N ARG A 50 -12.53 2.20 -4.25
CA ARG A 50 -13.79 2.18 -3.49
C ARG A 50 -13.70 2.90 -2.14
N ASN A 51 -12.65 3.69 -1.89
CA ASN A 51 -12.37 4.36 -0.62
C ASN A 51 -12.27 3.38 0.58
N GLY A 52 -11.85 2.15 0.31
CA GLY A 52 -11.60 1.14 1.33
C GLY A 52 -10.40 1.48 2.20
N PHE A 53 -9.43 2.24 1.72
CA PHE A 53 -8.34 2.80 2.53
C PHE A 53 -7.78 4.05 1.84
N PHE A 54 -7.00 4.81 2.60
CA PHE A 54 -6.26 5.98 2.13
C PHE A 54 -4.76 5.74 2.20
N VAL A 55 -4.02 6.40 1.32
CA VAL A 55 -2.55 6.42 1.37
C VAL A 55 -2.10 7.85 1.60
N LEU A 56 -1.29 8.05 2.62
CA LEU A 56 -0.63 9.30 2.94
C LEU A 56 0.85 9.16 2.58
N VAL A 57 1.38 10.13 1.85
CA VAL A 57 2.81 10.27 1.56
C VAL A 57 3.21 11.67 2.03
N ASP A 58 4.12 11.74 3.00
CA ASP A 58 4.60 12.99 3.60
C ASP A 58 3.43 13.89 4.06
N ASP A 59 2.50 13.31 4.82
CA ASP A 59 1.25 13.90 5.31
C ASP A 59 0.23 14.34 4.24
N ARG A 60 0.52 14.11 2.96
CA ARG A 60 -0.41 14.38 1.85
C ARG A 60 -1.16 13.12 1.45
N GLN A 61 -2.49 13.19 1.42
CA GLN A 61 -3.30 12.12 0.85
C GLN A 61 -3.13 12.06 -0.67
N VAL A 62 -2.81 10.86 -1.16
CA VAL A 62 -2.79 10.54 -2.59
C VAL A 62 -4.18 10.06 -2.99
N THR A 63 -4.72 10.59 -4.08
CA THR A 63 -6.12 10.35 -4.47
C THR A 63 -6.28 9.51 -5.72
N GLU A 64 -5.22 9.37 -6.53
CA GLU A 64 -5.25 8.59 -7.76
C GLU A 64 -4.15 7.54 -7.80
N LEU A 65 -4.46 6.37 -8.39
CA LEU A 65 -3.50 5.27 -8.49
C LEU A 65 -2.34 5.59 -9.44
N ASP A 66 -2.61 6.33 -10.49
CA ASP A 66 -1.62 6.68 -11.51
C ASP A 66 -0.91 8.01 -11.18
N GLU A 67 -1.17 8.58 -10.00
CA GLU A 67 -0.47 9.75 -9.49
C GLU A 67 1.01 9.42 -9.27
N GLU A 68 1.89 10.23 -9.87
CA GLU A 68 3.33 10.10 -9.68
C GLU A 68 3.76 10.66 -8.32
N LEU A 69 4.52 9.85 -7.59
CA LEU A 69 5.06 10.14 -6.28
C LEU A 69 6.57 10.28 -6.39
N GLU A 70 7.11 11.38 -5.87
CA GLU A 70 8.54 11.54 -5.66
C GLU A 70 8.87 11.05 -4.24
N LEU A 71 9.45 9.86 -4.15
CA LEU A 71 9.81 9.24 -2.87
C LEU A 71 11.30 9.41 -2.59
N THR A 72 11.62 9.73 -1.36
CA THR A 72 12.99 9.78 -0.84
C THR A 72 13.19 8.67 0.20
N ALA A 73 14.43 8.45 0.63
CA ALA A 73 14.73 7.50 1.69
C ALA A 73 14.05 7.85 3.03
N ASP A 74 13.71 9.12 3.24
CA ASP A 74 13.08 9.63 4.46
C ASP A 74 11.56 9.82 4.30
N SER A 75 10.98 9.53 3.13
CA SER A 75 9.55 9.70 2.88
C SER A 75 8.72 8.79 3.79
N ASP A 76 7.70 9.39 4.43
CA ASP A 76 6.79 8.67 5.32
C ASP A 76 5.54 8.23 4.54
N ILE A 77 5.33 6.91 4.48
CA ILE A 77 4.23 6.29 3.73
C ILE A 77 3.31 5.57 4.71
N ARG A 78 2.05 6.02 4.80
CA ARG A 78 1.03 5.42 5.68
C ARG A 78 -0.17 4.94 4.90
N PHE A 79 -0.59 3.70 5.18
CA PHE A 79 -1.84 3.12 4.71
C PHE A 79 -2.86 3.17 5.85
N VAL A 80 -3.97 3.88 5.66
CA VAL A 80 -4.96 4.16 6.71
C VAL A 80 -6.31 3.56 6.32
N HIS A 81 -6.84 2.69 7.19
CA HIS A 81 -8.21 2.17 7.07
C HIS A 81 -9.11 2.85 8.11
N LEU A 82 -10.27 3.35 7.69
CA LEU A 82 -11.24 3.94 8.61
C LEU A 82 -12.15 2.85 9.18
N ILE A 83 -12.09 2.67 10.50
CA ILE A 83 -13.07 1.88 11.23
C ILE A 83 -14.24 2.78 11.63
N GLN A 84 -15.47 2.30 11.44
CA GLN A 84 -16.64 2.97 12.02
C GLN A 84 -16.53 2.87 13.54
N LEU A 85 -16.50 4.01 14.22
CA LEU A 85 -16.64 4.03 15.67
C LEU A 85 -18.11 3.78 15.97
N VAL A 86 -18.41 2.75 16.77
CA VAL A 86 -19.78 2.45 17.20
C VAL A 86 -20.37 3.69 17.88
N GLY A 87 -21.44 4.23 17.30
CA GLY A 87 -22.11 5.44 17.73
C GLY A 87 -23.60 5.36 17.45
N GLY A 88 -24.31 4.65 18.34
CA GLY A 88 -25.76 4.55 18.48
C GLY A 88 -26.06 4.01 19.86
#